data_AF-A0A6J7Q4E3-F1
#
_entry.id   AF-A0A6J7Q4E3-F1
#
_cell.length_a   1.000
_cell.length_b   1.000
_cell.length_c   1.000
_cell.angle_alpha   90.00
_cell.angle_beta   90.00
_cell.angle_gamma   90.00
#
_symmetry.space_group_name_H-M   'P 1'
#
loop_
_entity.id
_entity.type
_entity.pdbx_description
1 polymer ?
#
loop_
_entity_poly.entity_id
_entity_poly.type
_entity_poly.pdbx_seq_one_letter_code
_entity_poly.pdbx_strand_id
1 'polypeptide(L)' 'MFNTAEIQPTGQVVPKVRRVEMIFGEPLYFENYGDSTDQKVLREVTDRIMNTIQALSGQEYVDMYATKRKTEMNDEVEED' A
#
# COMPACT_ATOMS: atom_id res chain seq x y z
N MET A 1 2.99 -1.12 -7.70
CA MET A 1 4.37 -0.96 -8.22
C MET A 1 5.19 -2.09 -7.64
N PHE A 2 6.00 -2.75 -8.47
CA PHE A 2 6.69 -3.98 -8.08
C PHE A 2 8.21 -3.77 -8.08
N ASN A 3 8.92 -4.62 -7.33
CA ASN A 3 10.37 -4.66 -7.19
C ASN A 3 11.03 -3.47 -6.47
N THR A 4 10.26 -2.47 -6.03
CA THR A 4 10.84 -1.24 -5.47
C THR A 4 11.42 -1.42 -4.09
N ALA A 5 10.76 -2.21 -3.23
CA ALA A 5 11.24 -2.51 -1.90
C ALA A 5 12.58 -3.27 -1.93
N GLU A 6 12.79 -4.12 -2.92
CA GLU A 6 14.00 -4.90 -3.13
C GLU A 6 15.13 -4.09 -3.79
N ILE A 7 14.76 -3.09 -4.60
CA ILE A 7 15.68 -2.15 -5.25
C ILE A 7 16.28 -1.19 -4.22
N GLN A 8 15.42 -0.62 -3.36
CA GLN A 8 15.79 0.36 -2.35
C GLN A 8 15.21 -0.03 -0.99
N PRO A 9 15.79 -1.03 -0.31
CA PRO A 9 15.46 -1.34 1.08
C PRO A 9 15.68 -0.13 1.99
N THR A 10 14.91 -0.06 3.08
CA THR A 10 15.11 0.96 4.12
C THR A 10 16.55 0.94 4.63
N GLY A 11 17.18 2.11 4.70
CA GLY A 11 18.57 2.27 5.14
C GLY A 11 19.63 2.08 4.04
N GLN A 12 19.27 1.59 2.85
CA GLN A 12 20.20 1.52 1.73
C GLN A 12 20.37 2.91 1.09
N VAL A 13 21.60 3.38 0.86
CA VAL A 13 21.84 4.70 0.24
C VAL A 13 21.80 4.63 -1.28
N VAL A 14 22.45 3.63 -1.86
CA VAL A 14 22.55 3.45 -3.33
C VAL A 14 21.61 2.31 -3.76
N PRO A 15 20.66 2.54 -4.68
CA PRO A 15 19.74 1.50 -5.16
C PRO A 15 20.42 0.38 -5.95
N LYS A 16 19.82 -0.81 -5.95
CA LYS A 16 20.23 -1.91 -6.83
C LYS A 16 19.71 -1.68 -8.25
N VAL A 17 20.55 -1.91 -9.27
CA VAL A 17 20.11 -1.83 -10.67
C VAL A 17 19.21 -3.02 -11.00
N ARG A 18 17.89 -2.80 -11.01
CA ARG A 18 16.85 -3.75 -11.43
C ARG A 18 15.69 -3.04 -12.13
N ARG A 19 14.76 -3.78 -12.71
CA ARG A 19 13.58 -3.24 -13.39
C ARG A 19 12.43 -3.02 -12.41
N VAL A 20 11.85 -1.82 -12.45
CA VAL A 20 10.58 -1.49 -11.81
C VAL A 20 9.45 -1.83 -12.77
N GLU A 21 8.35 -2.35 -12.23
CA GLU A 21 7.13 -2.61 -12.99
C GLU A 21 5.95 -1.82 -12.40
N MET A 22 5.11 -1.29 -13.30
CA MET A 22 3.90 -0.55 -12.96
C MET A 22 2.74 -1.14 -13.75
N ILE A 23 1.65 -1.43 -13.03
CA ILE A 23 0.39 -1.90 -13.59
C ILE A 23 -0.65 -0.84 -13.28
N PHE A 24 -1.47 -0.51 -14.28
CA PHE A 24 -2.62 0.37 -14.14
C PHE A 24 -3.90 -0.46 -14.22
N GLY A 25 -4.81 -0.25 -13.28
CA GLY A 25 -6.11 -0.91 -13.24
C GLY A 25 -7.14 -0.25 -14.14
N GLU A 26 -8.30 -0.88 -14.23
CA GLU A 26 -9.47 -0.26 -14.86
C GLU A 26 -9.93 0.99 -14.08
N PRO A 27 -10.49 2.00 -14.77
CA PRO A 27 -11.08 3.17 -14.10
C PRO A 27 -12.19 2.79 -13.13
N LEU A 28 -12.19 3.41 -11.94
CA LEU A 28 -13.26 3.28 -10.96
C LEU A 28 -14.16 4.51 -11.02
N TYR A 29 -15.48 4.28 -11.10
CA TYR A 29 -16.50 5.33 -11.13
C TYR A 29 -17.33 5.30 -9.84
N PHE A 30 -17.58 6.48 -9.26
CA PHE A 30 -18.24 6.65 -7.96
C PHE A 30 -19.45 7.59 -8.00
N GLU A 31 -19.99 7.88 -9.19
CA GLU A 31 -21.05 8.87 -9.39
C GLU A 31 -22.36 8.56 -8.63
N ASN A 32 -22.60 7.29 -8.29
CA ASN A 32 -23.82 6.81 -7.63
C ASN A 32 -23.60 6.39 -6.17
N TYR A 33 -22.48 6.79 -5.55
CA TYR A 33 -22.12 6.38 -4.19
C TYR A 33 -22.80 7.21 -3.09
N GLY A 34 -23.49 8.29 -3.44
CA GLY A 34 -24.18 9.17 -2.49
C GLY A 34 -23.42 10.47 -2.22
N ASP A 35 -23.67 11.07 -1.06
CA ASP A 35 -23.08 12.36 -0.68
C ASP A 35 -21.58 12.21 -0.36
N SER A 36 -20.74 12.93 -1.10
CA SER A 36 -19.28 12.94 -0.91
C SER A 36 -18.83 13.54 0.43
N THR A 37 -19.73 14.16 1.19
CA THR A 37 -19.45 14.68 2.54
C THR A 37 -19.76 13.65 3.64
N ASP A 38 -20.45 12.55 3.32
CA ASP A 38 -20.71 11.47 4.27
C ASP A 38 -19.46 10.60 4.45
N GLN A 39 -19.02 10.46 5.71
CA GLN A 39 -17.88 9.61 6.07
C GLN A 39 -18.07 8.14 5.68
N LYS A 40 -19.30 7.62 5.69
CA LYS A 40 -19.59 6.25 5.28
C LYS A 40 -19.34 6.05 3.79
N VAL A 41 -19.79 7.02 2.97
CA VAL A 41 -19.57 7.02 1.52
C VAL A 41 -18.07 7.08 1.22
N LEU A 42 -17.35 7.99 1.87
CA LEU A 42 -15.89 8.09 1.72
C LEU A 42 -15.17 6.80 2.13
N ARG A 43 -15.62 6.14 3.21
CA ARG A 43 -15.05 4.87 3.66
C ARG A 43 -15.26 3.77 2.62
N GLU A 44 -16.47 3.65 2.08
CA GLU A 44 -16.79 2.66 1.06
C GLU A 44 -16.00 2.87 -0.24
N VAL A 45 -15.87 4.12 -0.70
CA VAL A 45 -15.04 4.47 -1.86
C VAL A 45 -13.58 4.07 -1.61
N THR A 46 -13.05 4.39 -0.43
CA THR A 46 -11.68 4.05 -0.04
C THR A 46 -11.48 2.52 -0.02
N ASP A 47 -12.41 1.78 0.57
CA ASP A 47 -12.36 0.31 0.60
C ASP A 47 -12.37 -0.28 -0.81
N ARG A 48 -13.21 0.23 -1.70
CA ARG A 48 -13.23 -0.22 -3.10
C ARG A 48 -11.89 0.02 -3.80
N ILE A 49 -11.28 1.20 -3.61
CA ILE A 49 -9.95 1.51 -4.17
C ILE A 49 -8.90 0.54 -3.61
N MET A 50 -8.87 0.36 -2.29
CA MET A 50 -7.88 -0.51 -1.63
C MET A 50 -8.01 -1.97 -2.05
N ASN A 51 -9.24 -2.49 -2.12
CA ASN A 51 -9.52 -3.86 -2.58
C ASN A 51 -9.09 -4.04 -4.05
N THR A 52 -9.33 -3.05 -4.91
CA THR A 52 -8.90 -3.10 -6.31
C THR A 52 -7.37 -3.11 -6.43
N ILE A 53 -6.68 -2.25 -5.66
CA ILE A 53 -5.21 -2.22 -5.61
C ILE A 53 -4.67 -3.56 -5.09
N GLN A 54 -5.27 -4.13 -4.03
CA GLN A 54 -4.87 -5.41 -3.48
C GLN A 54 -4.99 -6.53 -4.51
N ALA A 55 -6.11 -6.61 -5.21
CA ALA A 55 -6.33 -7.60 -6.26
C ALA A 55 -5.31 -7.47 -7.41
N LEU A 56 -4.95 -6.24 -7.79
CA LEU A 56 -3.96 -5.97 -8.84
C LEU A 56 -2.52 -6.20 -8.39
N SER A 57 -2.21 -5.88 -7.13
CA SER A 57 -0.85 -5.98 -6.60
C SER A 57 -0.49 -7.39 -6.14
N GLY A 58 -1.47 -8.22 -5.79
CA GLY A 58 -1.26 -9.53 -5.17
C GLY A 58 -0.59 -9.44 -3.79
N GLN A 59 -0.46 -8.23 -3.22
CA GLN A 59 0.17 -8.03 -1.92
C GLN A 59 -0.79 -8.45 -0.81
N GLU A 60 -0.25 -9.12 0.20
CA GLU A 60 -1.01 -9.50 1.38
C GLU A 60 -1.40 -8.26 2.18
N TYR A 61 -2.67 -8.20 2.58
CA TYR A 61 -3.13 -7.14 3.47
C TYR A 61 -2.74 -7.49 4.90
N VAL A 62 -2.10 -6.54 5.58
CA VAL A 62 -1.74 -6.66 7.00
C VAL A 62 -2.60 -5.67 7.78
N ASP A 63 -3.42 -6.17 8.70
CA ASP A 63 -4.22 -5.36 9.62
C ASP A 63 -3.36 -4.79 10.76
N MET A 64 -2.38 -3.98 10.37
CA MET A 64 -1.47 -3.30 11.27
C MET A 64 -1.11 -1.94 10.72
N TYR A 65 -1.16 -0.94 11.58
CA TYR A 65 -0.65 0.38 11.23
C TYR A 65 0.85 0.33 10.98
N ALA A 66 1.29 1.03 9.93
CA ALA A 66 2.69 1.12 9.54
C ALA A 66 3.59 1.64 10.69
N THR A 67 3.07 2.53 11.55
CA THR A 67 3.78 3.02 12.75
C THR A 67 4.08 1.89 13.73
N LYS A 68 3.08 1.06 14.05
CA LYS A 68 3.24 -0.10 14.93
C LYS A 68 4.26 -1.08 14.34
N ARG A 69 4.13 -1.42 13.05
CA ARG A 69 5.08 -2.35 12.39
C ARG A 69 6.51 -1.81 12.37
N LYS A 70 6.67 -0.49 12.21
CA LYS A 70 7.98 0.18 12.25
C LYS A 70 8.60 0.15 13.65
N THR A 71 7.79 0.33 14.71
CA THR A 71 8.26 0.17 16.09
C THR A 71 8.75 -1.25 16.33
N GLU A 72 7.93 -2.26 16.01
CA GLU A 72 8.32 -3.68 16.15
C GLU A 72 9.61 -4.01 15.39
N MET A 73 9.77 -3.49 14.17
CA MET A 73 10.97 -3.72 13.36
C MET A 73 12.23 -3.03 13.91
N ASN A 74 12.09 -1.91 14.63
CA ASN A 74 13.22 -1.27 15.30
C ASN A 74 13.63 -2.07 16.55
N ASP A 75 12.64 -2.57 17.31
CA ASP A 75 12.89 -3.35 18.52
C ASP A 75 13.60 -4.68 18.17
N GLU A 76 13.19 -5.36 17.08
CA GLU A 76 13.86 -6.56 16.54
C GLU A 76 15.33 -6.33 16.17
N VAL A 77 15.69 -5.11 15.73
CA VAL A 77 17.07 -4.74 15.34
C VAL A 77 17.94 -4.37 16.54
N GLU A 78 17.35 -3.95 17.67
CA GLU A 78 18.09 -3.65 18.90
C GLU A 78 18.36 -4.90 19.75
N GLU A 79 17.61 -5.99 19.54
CA GLU A 79 17.79 -7.27 20.26
C GLU A 79 18.86 -8.20 19.64
N ASP A 80 19.28 -7.96 18.40
CA ASP A 80 20.37 -8.66 17.67
C ASP A 80 21.74 -7.93 17.77
#